data_AF-A0A4W3IKK5-F1
#
_entry.id   AF-A0A4W3IKK5-F1
#
_cell.length_a   1.000
_cell.length_b   1.000
_cell.length_c   1.000
_cell.angle_alpha   90.00
_cell.angle_beta   90.00
_cell.angle_gamma   90.00
#
_symmetry.space_group_name_H-M   'P 1'
#
loop_
_entity.id
_entity.type
_entity.pdbx_description
1 polymer ?
#
loop_
_entity_poly.entity_id
_entity_poly.type
_entity_poly.pdbx_seq_one_letter_code
_entity_poly.pdbx_strand_id
1 'polypeptide(L)'
;MIYSCCIFVYCLFECFKPRNTQNYLLVFILVMFSGLVTTVYLLWKEPVFHQVMYGFLVGCLVLRSIYIVTWDIRQKVPFHILGALTQFHAWWHILTGLGSYLHILFSLYTRTLYLKYRPKVKFLLGVWPVILVEPPKSQ
;
A
#
# COMPACT_ATOMS: atom_id res chain seq x y z
N MET A 1 -10.13 -13.17 9.66
CA MET A 1 -10.37 -11.89 8.94
C MET A 1 -10.96 -10.83 9.85
N ILE A 2 -12.06 -11.09 10.58
CA ILE A 2 -12.70 -10.12 11.50
C ILE A 2 -11.72 -9.52 12.53
N TYR A 3 -10.86 -10.33 13.18
CA TYR A 3 -9.87 -9.82 14.15
C TYR A 3 -8.89 -8.80 13.55
N SER A 4 -8.38 -9.06 12.35
CA SER A 4 -7.48 -8.13 11.65
C SER A 4 -8.19 -6.82 11.30
N CYS A 5 -9.46 -6.89 10.91
CA CYS A 5 -10.26 -5.71 10.62
C CYS A 5 -10.54 -4.87 11.88
N CYS A 6 -10.75 -5.50 13.05
CA CYS A 6 -10.87 -4.77 14.31
C CYS A 6 -9.59 -3.99 14.62
N ILE A 7 -8.42 -4.60 14.40
CA ILE A 7 -7.12 -3.93 14.58
C ILE A 7 -6.99 -2.75 13.60
N PHE A 8 -7.34 -2.92 12.33
CA PHE A 8 -7.29 -1.82 11.36
C PHE A 8 -8.25 -0.67 11.68
N VAL A 9 -9.46 -0.99 12.16
CA VAL A 9 -10.41 0.03 12.65
C VAL A 9 -9.81 0.77 13.85
N TYR A 10 -9.24 0.07 14.83
CA TYR A 10 -8.57 0.72 15.96
C TYR A 10 -7.46 1.67 15.50
N CYS A 11 -6.55 1.18 14.64
CA CYS A 11 -5.46 1.98 14.09
C CYS A 11 -5.97 3.24 13.39
N LEU A 12 -6.97 3.11 12.51
CA LEU A 12 -7.53 4.23 11.74
C LEU A 12 -8.16 5.31 12.61
N PHE A 13 -8.79 4.92 13.72
CA PHE A 13 -9.40 5.86 14.67
C PHE A 13 -8.36 6.53 15.58
N GLU A 14 -7.26 5.86 15.89
CA GLU A 14 -6.17 6.43 16.71
C GLU A 14 -5.14 7.22 15.90
N CYS A 15 -5.14 7.15 14.56
CA CYS A 15 -4.20 7.87 13.67
C CYS A 15 -4.09 9.39 13.93
N PHE A 16 -5.17 10.02 14.42
CA PHE A 16 -5.23 11.47 14.64
C PHE A 16 -5.11 11.88 16.12
N LYS A 17 -4.69 10.97 17.00
CA LYS A 17 -4.51 11.26 18.43
C LYS A 17 -3.05 11.59 18.80
N PRO A 18 -2.82 12.39 19.86
CA PRO A 18 -1.48 12.73 20.31
C PRO A 18 -0.71 11.51 20.81
N ARG A 19 0.61 11.54 20.62
CA ARG A 19 1.53 10.46 21.03
C ARG A 19 1.33 10.12 22.51
N ASN A 20 1.27 8.82 22.82
CA ASN A 20 1.09 8.27 24.18
C ASN A 20 -0.32 8.41 24.78
N THR A 21 -1.35 8.60 23.95
CA THR A 21 -2.76 8.42 24.38
C THR A 21 -3.34 7.16 23.74
N GLN A 22 -4.02 6.34 24.52
CA GLN A 22 -4.65 5.10 24.04
C GLN A 22 -6.14 5.11 24.38
N ASN A 23 -6.98 4.76 23.41
CA ASN A 23 -8.42 4.69 23.60
C ASN A 23 -8.87 3.32 24.08
N TYR A 24 -8.73 3.07 25.38
CA TYR A 24 -9.15 1.83 26.01
C TYR A 24 -10.63 1.51 25.80
N LEU A 25 -11.50 2.53 25.69
CA LEU A 25 -12.92 2.33 25.39
C LEU A 25 -13.13 1.73 23.99
N LEU A 26 -12.42 2.23 22.98
CA LEU A 26 -12.50 1.69 21.63
C LEU A 26 -11.92 0.28 21.54
N VAL A 27 -10.81 0.01 22.23
CA VAL A 27 -10.25 -1.35 22.35
C VAL A 27 -11.28 -2.29 22.96
N PHE A 28 -11.90 -1.90 24.07
CA PHE A 28 -12.90 -2.70 24.76
C PHE A 28 -14.10 -3.04 23.86
N ILE A 29 -14.65 -2.05 23.14
CA ILE A 29 -15.77 -2.26 22.21
C ILE A 29 -15.40 -3.24 21.09
N LEU A 30 -14.22 -3.10 20.49
CA LEU A 30 -13.78 -3.94 19.38
C LEU A 30 -13.48 -5.39 19.81
N VAL A 31 -12.92 -5.56 21.01
CA VAL A 31 -12.71 -6.88 21.61
C VAL A 31 -14.05 -7.56 21.88
N MET A 32 -14.98 -6.86 22.54
CA MET A 32 -16.33 -7.38 22.81
C MET A 32 -17.08 -7.73 21.53
N PHE A 33 -17.00 -6.89 20.49
CA PHE A 33 -17.59 -7.16 19.17
C PHE A 33 -17.02 -8.44 18.55
N SER A 34 -15.69 -8.59 18.51
CA SER A 34 -15.05 -9.78 17.94
C SER A 34 -15.40 -11.06 18.70
N GLY A 35 -15.50 -10.99 20.03
CA GLY A 35 -15.90 -12.10 20.88
C GLY A 35 -17.36 -12.50 20.68
N LEU A 36 -18.27 -11.52 20.59
CA LEU A 36 -19.69 -11.76 20.35
C LEU A 36 -19.95 -12.37 18.97
N VAL A 37 -19.35 -11.81 17.92
CA VAL A 37 -19.50 -12.34 16.55
C VAL A 37 -18.94 -13.77 16.48
N THR A 38 -17.82 -14.05 17.13
CA THR A 38 -17.25 -15.41 17.19
C THR A 38 -18.17 -16.36 17.93
N THR A 39 -18.71 -15.96 19.08
CA THR A 39 -19.62 -16.80 19.87
C THR A 39 -20.90 -17.11 19.11
N VAL A 40 -21.56 -16.10 18.53
CA VAL A 40 -22.78 -16.29 17.74
C VAL A 40 -22.52 -17.13 16.49
N TYR A 41 -21.39 -16.91 15.81
CA TYR A 41 -21.01 -17.70 14.65
C TYR A 41 -20.79 -19.18 15.00
N LEU A 42 -20.17 -19.48 16.15
CA LEU A 42 -19.98 -20.86 16.60
C LEU A 42 -21.29 -21.56 16.99
N LEU A 43 -22.27 -20.80 17.52
CA LEU A 43 -23.58 -21.33 17.92
C LEU A 43 -24.52 -21.53 16.71
N TRP A 44 -24.55 -20.59 15.77
CA TRP A 44 -25.53 -20.57 14.67
C TRP A 44 -24.94 -21.09 13.34
N LYS A 45 -23.61 -21.10 13.15
CA LYS A 45 -22.87 -21.66 11.99
C LYS A 45 -23.32 -21.20 10.59
N GLU A 46 -24.09 -20.12 10.49
CA GLU A 46 -24.52 -19.57 9.22
C GLU A 46 -23.44 -18.68 8.59
N PRO A 47 -23.00 -18.96 7.34
CA PRO A 47 -21.93 -18.20 6.69
C PRO A 47 -22.35 -16.77 6.34
N VAL A 48 -23.64 -16.54 6.10
CA VAL A 48 -24.20 -15.21 5.77
C VAL A 48 -24.04 -14.24 6.94
N PHE A 49 -24.22 -14.72 8.18
CA PHE A 49 -24.04 -13.90 9.38
C PHE A 49 -22.62 -13.33 9.47
N HIS A 50 -21.61 -14.17 9.22
CA HIS A 50 -20.22 -13.73 9.23
C HIS A 50 -19.93 -12.69 8.14
N GLN A 51 -20.50 -12.88 6.95
CA GLN A 51 -20.33 -11.95 5.83
C GLN A 51 -20.96 -10.59 6.12
N VAL A 52 -22.15 -10.54 6.74
CA VAL A 52 -22.81 -9.29 7.11
C VAL A 52 -22.03 -8.54 8.18
N MET A 53 -21.55 -9.23 9.23
CA MET A 53 -20.75 -8.61 10.30
C MET A 53 -19.39 -8.11 9.78
N TYR A 54 -18.75 -8.87 8.89
CA TYR A 54 -17.53 -8.46 8.23
C TYR A 54 -17.76 -7.25 7.31
N GLY A 55 -18.82 -7.27 6.50
CA GLY A 55 -19.22 -6.18 5.62
C GLY A 55 -19.53 -4.90 6.39
N PHE A 56 -20.17 -5.00 7.56
CA PHE A 56 -20.38 -3.86 8.45
C PHE A 56 -19.06 -3.25 8.92
N LEU A 57 -18.11 -4.08 9.38
CA LEU A 57 -16.81 -3.61 9.89
C LEU A 57 -15.96 -2.97 8.80
N VAL A 58 -15.94 -3.57 7.59
CA VAL A 58 -15.28 -3.00 6.41
C VAL A 58 -15.98 -1.71 5.97
N GLY A 59 -17.32 -1.67 6.01
CA GLY A 59 -18.10 -0.47 5.74
C GLY A 59 -17.72 0.68 6.67
N CYS A 60 -17.62 0.44 7.98
CA CYS A 60 -17.15 1.45 8.94
C CYS A 60 -15.71 1.93 8.62
N LEU A 61 -14.81 1.01 8.26
CA LEU A 61 -13.43 1.34 7.87
C LEU A 61 -13.40 2.22 6.62
N VAL A 62 -14.16 1.85 5.59
CA VAL A 62 -14.24 2.60 4.33
C VAL A 62 -14.90 3.96 4.55
N LEU A 63 -16.01 4.03 5.28
CA LEU A 63 -16.68 5.30 5.62
C LEU A 63 -15.77 6.22 6.42
N ARG A 64 -15.02 5.68 7.39
CA ARG A 64 -14.05 6.48 8.16
C ARG A 64 -12.88 6.92 7.28
N SER A 65 -12.40 6.06 6.38
CA SER A 65 -11.34 6.40 5.42
C SER A 65 -11.79 7.48 4.45
N ILE A 66 -13.01 7.37 3.89
CA ILE A 66 -13.64 8.39 3.05
C ILE A 66 -13.89 9.66 3.84
N TYR A 67 -14.31 9.58 5.12
CA TYR A 67 -14.47 10.77 5.96
C TYR A 67 -13.14 11.48 6.18
N ILE A 68 -12.06 10.76 6.51
CA ILE A 68 -10.72 11.32 6.68
C ILE A 68 -10.26 11.96 5.36
N VAL A 69 -10.31 11.19 4.27
CA VAL A 69 -9.95 11.62 2.93
C VAL A 69 -10.80 12.81 2.51
N THR A 70 -12.11 12.80 2.68
CA THR A 70 -13.00 13.88 2.25
C THR A 70 -12.91 15.09 3.17
N TRP A 71 -12.78 14.94 4.48
CA TRP A 71 -12.61 16.08 5.38
C TRP A 71 -11.28 16.80 5.13
N ASP A 72 -10.22 16.04 4.86
CA ASP A 72 -8.89 16.57 4.54
C ASP A 72 -8.78 17.06 3.07
N ILE A 73 -9.45 16.40 2.11
CA ILE A 73 -9.40 16.69 0.66
C ILE A 73 -10.49 17.67 0.19
N ARG A 74 -11.61 17.88 0.91
CA ARG A 74 -12.68 18.82 0.52
C ARG A 74 -12.23 20.29 0.50
N GLN A 75 -11.03 20.60 0.97
CA GLN A 75 -10.41 21.91 0.78
C GLN A 75 -9.67 22.06 -0.57
N LYS A 76 -9.43 21.00 -1.38
CA LYS A 76 -8.45 21.04 -2.51
C LYS A 76 -8.74 20.17 -3.78
N VAL A 77 -9.91 20.29 -4.44
CA VAL A 77 -10.12 20.05 -5.92
C VAL A 77 -10.24 18.56 -6.47
N PRO A 78 -10.54 18.27 -7.78
CA PRO A 78 -11.63 17.39 -8.25
C PRO A 78 -11.27 15.90 -8.53
N PHE A 79 -12.17 14.96 -8.22
CA PHE A 79 -11.81 13.76 -7.43
C PHE A 79 -11.55 12.40 -8.13
N HIS A 80 -11.76 12.17 -9.43
CA HIS A 80 -11.54 10.81 -10.00
C HIS A 80 -10.19 10.62 -10.70
N ILE A 81 -9.73 11.64 -11.44
CA ILE A 81 -8.39 11.66 -12.03
C ILE A 81 -7.36 12.13 -11.00
N LEU A 82 -7.77 13.05 -10.12
CA LEU A 82 -6.94 13.51 -9.01
C LEU A 82 -6.74 12.40 -7.98
N GLY A 83 -7.72 11.57 -7.63
CA GLY A 83 -7.51 10.46 -6.68
C GLY A 83 -6.43 9.45 -7.13
N ALA A 84 -6.37 9.12 -8.42
CA ALA A 84 -5.32 8.28 -8.99
C ALA A 84 -3.97 9.03 -9.10
N LEU A 85 -3.97 10.34 -9.38
CA LEU A 85 -2.76 11.18 -9.41
C LEU A 85 -2.23 11.57 -8.01
N THR A 86 -3.09 11.70 -7.01
CA THR A 86 -2.77 12.08 -5.62
C THR A 86 -2.58 10.90 -4.71
N GLN A 87 -2.76 9.68 -5.21
CA GLN A 87 -2.15 8.49 -4.61
C GLN A 87 -0.63 8.56 -4.81
N PHE A 88 0.01 9.58 -4.22
CA PHE A 88 1.46 9.78 -4.23
C PHE A 88 2.19 8.55 -3.75
N HIS A 89 1.57 7.71 -2.91
CA HIS A 89 2.13 6.43 -2.50
C HIS A 89 2.23 5.42 -3.65
N ALA A 90 1.22 5.36 -4.53
CA ALA A 90 1.28 4.52 -5.73
C ALA A 90 2.31 5.06 -6.73
N TRP A 91 2.37 6.39 -6.93
CA TRP A 91 3.39 7.03 -7.77
C TRP A 91 4.79 6.90 -7.20
N TRP A 92 4.94 6.97 -5.88
CA TRP A 92 6.20 6.75 -5.18
C TRP A 92 6.72 5.35 -5.48
N HIS A 93 5.90 4.30 -5.30
CA HIS A 93 6.31 2.92 -5.62
C HIS A 93 6.74 2.76 -7.08
N ILE A 94 6.05 3.41 -8.02
CA ILE A 94 6.39 3.38 -9.45
C ILE A 94 7.69 4.13 -9.73
N LEU A 95 7.85 5.36 -9.22
CA LEU A 95 9.02 6.21 -9.46
C LEU A 95 10.27 5.70 -8.74
N THR A 96 10.15 5.19 -7.51
CA THR A 96 11.28 4.57 -6.81
C THR A 96 11.68 3.25 -7.44
N GLY A 97 10.71 2.47 -7.93
CA GLY A 97 10.98 1.26 -8.71
C GLY A 97 11.77 1.59 -9.98
N LEU A 98 11.33 2.59 -10.73
CA LEU A 98 12.01 3.06 -11.94
C LEU A 98 13.39 3.67 -11.63
N GLY A 99 13.51 4.52 -10.62
CA GLY A 99 14.76 5.16 -10.22
C GLY A 99 15.80 4.15 -9.73
N SER A 100 15.38 3.16 -8.94
CA SER A 100 16.26 2.08 -8.49
C SER A 100 16.75 1.24 -9.67
N TYR A 101 15.86 0.94 -10.62
CA TYR A 101 16.22 0.22 -11.85
C TYR A 101 17.26 1.00 -12.68
N LEU A 102 17.05 2.29 -12.93
CA LEU A 102 17.98 3.14 -13.67
C LEU A 102 19.32 3.30 -12.93
N HIS A 103 19.31 3.39 -11.61
CA HIS A 103 20.53 3.49 -10.81
C HIS A 103 21.36 2.20 -10.83
N ILE A 104 20.70 1.04 -10.80
CA ILE A 104 21.36 -0.27 -11.00
C ILE A 104 21.97 -0.32 -12.41
N LEU A 105 21.23 0.11 -13.42
CA LEU A 105 21.70 0.15 -14.80
C LEU A 105 22.94 1.06 -14.94
N PHE A 106 22.90 2.26 -14.37
CA PHE A 106 24.02 3.20 -14.36
C PHE A 106 25.25 2.65 -13.61
N SER A 107 25.03 2.00 -12.46
CA SER A 107 26.11 1.37 -11.69
C SER A 107 26.77 0.23 -12.47
N LEU A 108 25.96 -0.60 -13.13
CA LEU A 108 26.44 -1.66 -14.01
C LEU A 108 27.24 -1.09 -15.18
N TYR A 109 26.72 -0.04 -15.83
CA TYR A 109 27.37 0.64 -16.95
C TYR A 109 28.75 1.18 -16.56
N THR A 110 28.81 1.94 -15.46
CA THR A 110 30.05 2.54 -14.95
C THR A 110 31.07 1.47 -14.58
N ARG A 111 30.64 0.40 -13.92
CA ARG A 111 31.51 -0.75 -13.60
C ARG A 111 32.05 -1.41 -14.87
N THR A 112 31.21 -1.62 -15.87
CA THR A 112 31.64 -2.22 -17.14
C THR A 112 32.60 -1.34 -17.92
N LEU A 113 32.40 -0.01 -17.92
CA LEU A 113 33.36 0.93 -18.50
C LEU A 113 34.70 0.94 -17.76
N TYR A 114 34.68 0.93 -16.41
CA TYR A 114 35.90 0.86 -15.61
C TYR A 114 36.70 -0.42 -15.90
N LEU A 115 36.01 -1.55 -16.06
CA LEU A 115 36.61 -2.83 -16.45
C LEU A 115 37.03 -2.88 -17.94
N LYS A 116 36.94 -1.78 -18.69
CA LYS A 116 37.25 -1.65 -20.13
C LYS A 116 36.38 -2.53 -21.04
N TYR A 117 35.20 -2.95 -20.57
CA TYR A 117 34.19 -3.58 -21.42
C TYR A 117 33.46 -2.51 -22.24
N ARG A 118 32.77 -2.91 -23.30
CA ARG A 118 31.96 -2.03 -24.16
C ARG A 118 30.46 -2.25 -23.91
N PRO A 119 29.86 -1.62 -22.88
CA PRO A 119 28.43 -1.72 -22.65
C PRO A 119 27.64 -0.98 -23.75
N LYS A 120 26.63 -1.65 -24.32
CA LYS A 120 25.66 -1.03 -25.24
C LYS A 120 24.29 -0.99 -24.57
N VAL A 121 23.68 0.18 -24.53
CA VAL A 121 22.30 0.35 -24.07
C VAL A 121 21.36 0.01 -25.24
N LYS A 122 20.50 -0.99 -25.06
CA LYS A 122 19.41 -1.31 -25.99
C LYS A 122 18.08 -0.98 -25.34
N PHE A 123 17.16 -0.41 -26.12
CA PHE A 123 15.80 -0.14 -25.66
C PHE A 123 14.88 -1.29 -26.09
N LEU A 124 14.39 -2.07 -25.12
CA LEU A 124 13.37 -3.08 -25.36
C LEU A 124 12.03 -2.37 -25.59
N LEU A 125 11.33 -2.72 -26.67
CA LEU A 125 10.07 -2.08 -27.10
C LEU A 125 10.15 -0.55 -27.27
N GLY A 126 11.36 0.02 -27.45
CA GLY A 126 11.58 1.46 -27.58
C GLY A 126 11.46 2.27 -26.28
N VAL A 127 11.12 1.64 -25.15
CA VAL A 127 10.83 2.34 -23.88
C VAL A 127 11.72 1.89 -22.74
N TRP A 128 12.13 0.62 -22.69
CA TRP A 128 12.82 0.06 -21.51
C TRP A 128 14.33 -0.10 -21.73
N PRO A 129 15.20 0.64 -21.01
CA PRO A 129 16.64 0.59 -21.23
C PRO A 129 17.25 -0.66 -20.58
N VAL A 130 18.03 -1.42 -21.35
CA VAL A 130 18.72 -2.64 -20.92
C VAL A 130 20.19 -2.57 -21.36
N ILE A 131 21.11 -2.99 -20.50
CA ILE A 131 22.55 -3.05 -20.84
C ILE A 131 22.87 -4.42 -21.39
N LEU A 132 23.45 -4.43 -22.58
CA LEU A 132 24.10 -5.59 -23.17
C LEU A 132 25.62 -5.40 -23.02
N VAL A 133 26.24 -6.30 -22.26
CA VAL A 133 27.70 -6.32 -22.06
C VAL A 133 28.31 -7.28 -23.08
N GLU A 134 29.05 -6.74 -24.04
CA GLU A 134 29.86 -7.57 -24.95
C GLU A 134 31.13 -8.03 -24.20
N PRO A 135 31.52 -9.32 -24.26
CA PRO A 135 32.78 -9.77 -23.69
C PRO A 135 33.97 -9.05 -24.34
N PRO A 136 35.12 -8.92 -23.65
CA PRO A 136 36.28 -8.24 -24.21
C PRO A 136 36.73 -9.03 -25.44
N LYS A 137 37.11 -8.35 -26.53
CA LYS A 137 37.85 -9.03 -27.59
C LYS A 137 39.14 -9.53 -26.97
N SER A 138 39.36 -10.85 -26.98
CA SER A 138 40.68 -11.43 -26.73
C SER A 138 41.66 -10.70 -27.63
N GLN A 139 42.64 -10.04 -27.01
CA GLN A 139 43.86 -9.70 -27.73
C GLN A 139 44.63 -10.97 -28.02
#